data_AF-A4EJF3-F1
#
_entry.id   AF-A4EJF3-F1
#
_cell.length_a   1.000
_cell.length_b   1.000
_cell.length_c   1.000
_cell.angle_alpha   90.00
_cell.angle_beta   90.00
_cell.angle_gamma   90.00
#
_symmetry.space_group_name_H-M   'P 1'
#
loop_
_entity.id
_entity.type
_entity.pdbx_description
1 polymer ?
#
loop_
_entity_poly.entity_id
_entity_poly.type
_entity_poly.pdbx_seq_one_letter_code
_entity_poly.pdbx_strand_id
1 'polypeptide(L)' 'MPQDDFPIIGPVANGAYVAVLHSGITLGQIIAELVAKDIAGRLNNTDAAMLAPYRPDRFSAP' A
#
# COMPACT_ATOMS: atom_id res chain seq x y z
N MET A 1 -12.08 2.56 -7.51
CA MET A 1 -10.75 2.00 -7.82
C MET A 1 -9.98 3.02 -8.63
N PRO A 2 -8.64 3.07 -8.55
CA PRO A 2 -7.85 3.92 -9.44
C PRO A 2 -8.01 3.45 -10.89
N GLN A 3 -7.64 4.30 -11.87
CA GLN A 3 -7.82 3.98 -13.29
C GLN A 3 -7.02 2.74 -13.75
N ASP A 4 -6.00 2.33 -13.01
CA ASP A 4 -5.18 1.16 -13.29
C ASP A 4 -5.71 -0.12 -12.61
N ASP A 5 -6.86 -0.05 -11.94
CA ASP A 5 -7.51 -1.14 -11.20
C ASP A 5 -6.68 -1.77 -10.06
N PHE A 6 -5.53 -1.20 -9.74
CA PHE A 6 -4.66 -1.69 -8.67
C PHE A 6 -4.92 -0.95 -7.34
N PRO A 7 -4.75 -1.62 -6.18
CA PRO A 7 -4.78 -0.94 -4.88
C PRO A 7 -3.78 0.23 -4.78
N ILE A 8 -4.06 1.19 -3.90
CA ILE A 8 -3.09 2.22 -3.51
C ILE A 8 -2.76 2.04 -2.04
N ILE A 9 -1.50 1.71 -1.73
CA ILE A 9 -1.05 1.40 -0.37
C ILE A 9 0.30 2.07 -0.13
N GLY A 10 0.33 3.09 0.74
CA GLY A 10 1.57 3.78 1.08
C GLY A 10 1.39 5.17 1.65
N PRO A 11 2.50 5.84 2.00
CA PRO A 11 2.49 7.25 2.39
C PRO A 11 2.11 8.14 1.20
N VAL A 12 1.31 9.18 1.44
CA VAL A 12 0.93 10.18 0.43
C VAL A 12 1.30 11.60 0.82
N ALA A 13 1.55 11.83 2.12
CA ALA A 13 2.11 13.04 2.67
C ALA A 13 2.73 12.74 4.04
N ASN A 14 3.44 13.69 4.63
CA ASN A 14 3.93 13.54 6.00
C ASN A 14 2.73 13.34 6.96
N GLY A 15 2.76 12.24 7.72
CA GLY A 15 1.69 11.87 8.66
C GLY A 15 0.43 11.31 7.99
N ALA A 16 0.40 11.12 6.67
CA ALA A 16 -0.76 10.59 5.95
C ALA A 16 -0.41 9.33 5.16
N TYR A 17 -1.19 8.27 5.39
CA TYR A 17 -1.05 6.97 4.74
C TYR A 17 -2.39 6.55 4.13
N VAL A 18 -2.36 5.99 2.93
CA VAL A 18 -3.55 5.50 2.24
C VAL A 18 -3.50 3.98 2.07
N ALA A 19 -4.66 3.33 2.20
CA ALA A 19 -4.88 1.93 1.83
C ALA A 19 -6.27 1.83 1.17
N VAL A 20 -6.31 1.84 -0.16
CA VAL A 20 -7.56 1.81 -0.95
C VAL A 20 -7.60 0.53 -1.78
N LEU A 21 -8.66 -0.26 -1.60
CA LEU A 21 -8.83 -1.63 -2.11
C LEU A 21 -10.28 -1.83 -2.58
N HIS A 22 -10.53 -2.58 -3.66
CA HIS A 22 -11.89 -3.04 -4.00
C HIS A 22 -12.34 -4.15 -3.06
N SER A 23 -11.48 -5.17 -2.91
CA SER A 23 -11.74 -6.38 -2.12
C SER A 23 -11.30 -6.20 -0.66
N GLY A 24 -11.69 -5.09 -0.03
CA GLY A 24 -11.19 -4.70 1.28
C GLY A 24 -11.54 -5.65 2.42
N ILE A 25 -12.63 -6.42 2.32
CA ILE A 25 -12.99 -7.45 3.30
C ILE A 25 -12.06 -8.67 3.18
N THR A 26 -11.87 -9.19 1.97
CA THR A 26 -11.08 -10.40 1.74
C THR A 26 -9.60 -10.20 2.03
N LEU A 27 -9.04 -9.05 1.64
CA LEU A 27 -7.61 -8.78 1.79
C LEU A 27 -7.27 -7.90 2.99
N GLY A 28 -8.27 -7.37 3.71
CA GLY A 28 -8.06 -6.39 4.78
C GLY A 28 -7.10 -6.85 5.87
N GLN A 29 -7.13 -8.14 6.22
CA GLN A 29 -6.26 -8.71 7.26
C GLN A 29 -4.77 -8.64 6.88
N ILE A 30 -4.41 -9.16 5.70
CA ILE A 30 -3.02 -9.14 5.24
C ILE A 30 -2.56 -7.71 4.92
N ILE A 31 -3.44 -6.87 4.37
CA ILE A 31 -3.12 -5.46 4.13
C ILE A 31 -2.88 -4.73 5.46
N ALA A 32 -3.69 -4.95 6.49
CA ALA A 32 -3.48 -4.32 7.79
C ALA A 32 -2.14 -4.71 8.42
N GLU A 33 -1.73 -5.98 8.31
CA GLU A 33 -0.41 -6.44 8.78
C GLU A 33 0.72 -5.73 8.02
N LEU A 34 0.65 -5.71 6.68
CA LEU A 34 1.65 -5.05 5.85
C LEU A 34 1.73 -3.54 6.10
N VAL A 35 0.59 -2.86 6.24
CA VAL A 35 0.51 -1.43 6.55
C VAL A 35 1.11 -1.14 7.93
N ALA A 36 0.82 -1.96 8.94
CA ALA A 36 1.40 -1.80 10.27
C ALA A 36 2.92 -1.96 10.26
N LYS A 37 3.44 -2.95 9.52
CA LYS A 37 4.90 -3.13 9.34
C LYS A 37 5.52 -1.96 8.58
N ASP A 38 4.87 -1.47 7.54
CA ASP A 38 5.33 -0.34 6.72
C ASP A 38 5.45 0.93 7.56
N ILE A 39 4.39 1.32 8.26
CA ILE A 39 4.35 2.49 9.14
C ILE A 39 5.39 2.38 10.28
N ALA A 40 5.61 1.18 10.81
CA ALA A 40 6.59 0.94 11.87
C ALA A 40 8.05 0.85 11.37
N GLY A 41 8.30 0.92 10.06
CA GLY A 41 9.63 0.74 9.47
C GLY A 41 10.19 -0.68 9.63
N ARG A 42 9.32 -1.70 9.58
CA ARG A 42 9.64 -3.12 9.87
C ARG A 42 9.38 -4.07 8.68
N LEU A 43 9.24 -3.55 7.46
CA LEU A 43 9.12 -4.42 6.28
C LEU A 43 10.41 -5.21 6.08
N ASN A 44 10.28 -6.51 5.82
CA ASN A 44 11.35 -7.29 5.22
C ASN A 44 11.30 -7.19 3.68
N ASN A 45 12.26 -7.81 2.99
CA ASN A 45 12.33 -7.78 1.52
C ASN A 45 11.08 -8.35 0.84
N THR A 46 10.48 -9.39 1.42
CA THR A 46 9.26 -10.01 0.89
C THR A 46 8.06 -9.08 1.05
N ASP A 47 7.87 -8.50 2.24
CA ASP A 47 6.78 -7.55 2.51
C ASP A 47 6.89 -6.32 1.59
N ALA A 48 8.11 -5.80 1.41
CA ALA A 48 8.38 -4.67 0.51
C ALA A 48 8.07 -5.02 -0.96
N ALA A 49 8.45 -6.21 -1.41
CA ALA A 49 8.15 -6.69 -2.76
C ALA A 49 6.64 -6.85 -3.00
N MET A 50 5.87 -7.27 -1.99
CA MET A 50 4.41 -7.37 -2.09
C MET A 50 3.74 -6.00 -2.23
N LEU A 51 4.27 -4.96 -1.59
CA LEU A 51 3.72 -3.61 -1.64
C LEU A 51 4.18 -2.79 -2.85
N ALA A 52 5.34 -3.11 -3.44
CA ALA A 52 5.97 -2.33 -4.50
C ALA A 52 5.04 -1.98 -5.68
N PRO A 53 4.22 -2.90 -6.23
CA PRO A 53 3.32 -2.57 -7.34
C PRO A 53 2.19 -1.61 -6.96
N TYR A 54 1.89 -1.48 -5.66
CA TYR A 54 0.74 -0.74 -5.14
C TYR A 54 1.13 0.59 -4.51
N ARG A 55 2.41 1.00 -4.62
CA ARG A 55 2.88 2.28 -4.09
C ARG A 55 2.20 3.46 -4.80
N PRO A 56 1.87 4.54 -4.07
CA PRO A 56 1.31 5.75 -4.65
C PRO A 56 2.21 6.40 -5.72
N ASP A 57 3.53 6.27 -5.56
CA ASP A 57 4.53 6.89 -6.45
C ASP A 57 4.41 6.44 -7.91
N ARG A 58 3.71 5.32 -8.19
CA ARG A 58 3.44 4.90 -9.58
C ARG A 58 2.55 5.88 -10.36
N PHE A 59 1.84 6.77 -9.68
CA PHE A 59 1.03 7.83 -10.28
C PHE A 59 1.76 9.17 -10.37
N SER A 60 2.95 9.27 -9.79
CA SER A 60 3.81 10.43 -9.97
C SER A 60 4.30 10.41 -11.41
N ALA A 61 4.02 11.49 -12.16
CA ALA A 61 4.60 11.68 -13.49
C ALA A 61 6.15 11.70 -13.37
N PRO A 62 6.88 11.30 -14.43
CA PRO A 62 8.34 11.41 -14.45
C PRO A 62 8.84 12.84 -14.21
#